data_AF-A0A7W9VXK2-F1
#
_entry.id   AF-A0A7W9VXK2-F1
#
_cell.length_a   1.000
_cell.length_b   1.000
_cell.length_c   1.000
_cell.angle_alpha   90.00
_cell.angle_beta   90.00
_cell.angle_gamma   90.00
#
_symmetry.space_group_name_H-M   'P 1'
#
loop_
_entity.id
_entity.type
_entity.pdbx_description
1 polymer ?
#
loop_
_entity_poly.entity_id
_entity_poly.type
_entity_poly.pdbx_seq_one_letter_code
_entity_poly.pdbx_strand_id
1 'polypeptide(L)'
;MATLQNFDAEIAKTKQAVEDMRSRIEQSGSVLETLAKADKTIGDANFDIENARIQDVLNQQKVMEANIADLIIGLEDATNVFGTEFESMKNYSAWEKFIGIFSRQRQQRLRSERVRNMSLAGNLQELLTKSDTIVGILKAQKDVLDQRYKTSEASLSTVIERRKATIENLTATQKRIEELNPLLLDIENRIAASTSQSERTELEGERSKLATEYNERQAKEQELLAESQTLERYTSMFQTFVDSLNNQIAAQSTLINKLTIDTEQRIVLYKALEDSLKTAAQQDVAHKINTLGSRVDTTAEETMAGIGAAAQKHIGDLLELHEKNMVATADIQRRKKLADDAFARRFDDVLRKHNAADYVKA
;
A
#
# COMPACT_ATOMS: atom_id res chain seq x y z
N MET A 1 -5.06 27.91 -8.72
CA MET A 1 -3.85 27.70 -9.53
C MET A 1 -2.60 27.45 -8.69
N ALA A 2 -2.25 28.29 -7.70
CA ALA A 2 -1.05 28.07 -6.86
C ALA A 2 -1.08 26.76 -6.03
N THR A 3 -2.26 26.33 -5.57
CA THR A 3 -2.46 25.04 -4.87
C THR A 3 -2.34 23.83 -5.80
N LEU A 4 -2.79 23.95 -7.06
CA LEU A 4 -2.77 22.87 -8.06
C LEU A 4 -1.35 22.57 -8.61
N GLN A 5 -0.51 23.60 -8.76
CA GLN A 5 0.91 23.45 -9.08
C GLN A 5 1.70 22.73 -7.98
N ASN A 6 1.26 22.84 -6.72
CA ASN A 6 1.90 22.13 -5.61
C ASN A 6 1.66 20.61 -5.71
N PHE A 7 0.48 20.17 -6.20
CA PHE A 7 0.19 18.74 -6.35
C PHE A 7 1.10 18.06 -7.38
N ASP A 8 1.50 18.71 -8.47
CA ASP A 8 2.36 18.06 -9.47
C ASP A 8 3.75 17.75 -8.89
N ALA A 9 4.29 18.66 -8.09
CA ALA A 9 5.55 18.46 -7.39
C ALA A 9 5.45 17.34 -6.36
N GLU A 10 4.38 17.31 -5.57
CA GLU A 10 4.16 16.25 -4.57
C GLU A 10 3.90 14.88 -5.23
N ILE A 11 3.12 14.81 -6.32
CA ILE A 11 2.92 13.57 -7.09
C ILE A 11 4.24 13.07 -7.68
N ALA A 12 5.10 13.96 -8.18
CA ALA A 12 6.42 13.58 -8.68
C ALA A 12 7.32 13.03 -7.56
N LYS A 13 7.33 13.67 -6.39
CA LYS A 13 8.03 13.16 -5.20
C LYS A 13 7.51 11.80 -4.76
N THR A 14 6.19 11.61 -4.76
CA THR A 14 5.56 10.32 -4.46
C THR A 14 6.01 9.25 -5.43
N LYS A 15 6.00 9.52 -6.75
CA LYS A 15 6.49 8.56 -7.76
C LYS A 15 7.93 8.13 -7.46
N GLN A 16 8.81 9.09 -7.20
CA GLN A 16 10.20 8.79 -6.86
C GLN A 16 10.32 7.95 -5.59
N ALA A 17 9.60 8.31 -4.53
CA ALA A 17 9.62 7.58 -3.27
C ALA A 17 9.12 6.12 -3.44
N VAL A 18 8.10 5.92 -4.27
CA VAL A 18 7.57 4.58 -4.59
C VAL A 18 8.59 3.75 -5.39
N GLU A 19 9.27 4.36 -6.36
CA GLU A 19 10.32 3.69 -7.15
C GLU A 19 11.52 3.30 -6.28
N ASP A 20 11.98 4.22 -5.43
CA ASP A 20 13.08 3.96 -4.48
C ASP A 20 12.71 2.82 -3.52
N MET A 21 11.48 2.84 -3.01
CA MET A 21 10.96 1.79 -2.12
C MET A 21 10.90 0.44 -2.83
N ARG A 22 10.40 0.42 -4.07
CA ARG A 22 10.35 -0.80 -4.89
C ARG A 22 11.73 -1.42 -5.07
N SER A 23 12.74 -0.60 -5.40
CA SER A 23 14.12 -1.06 -5.55
C SER A 23 14.66 -1.67 -4.25
N ARG A 24 14.37 -1.02 -3.11
CA ARG A 24 14.83 -1.50 -1.80
C ARG A 24 14.17 -2.83 -1.40
N ILE A 25 12.86 -2.96 -1.61
CA ILE A 25 12.08 -4.18 -1.36
C ILE A 25 12.56 -5.32 -2.25
N GLU A 26 12.84 -5.05 -3.53
CA GLU A 26 13.30 -6.06 -4.49
C GLU A 26 14.66 -6.65 -4.09
N GLN A 27 15.61 -5.78 -3.74
CA GLN A 27 16.93 -6.20 -3.27
C GLN A 27 16.83 -6.98 -1.95
N SER A 28 16.04 -6.53 -0.97
CA SER A 28 15.79 -7.31 0.27
C SER A 28 15.18 -8.67 -0.03
N GLY A 29 14.21 -8.73 -0.94
CA GLY A 29 13.61 -9.98 -1.38
C GLY A 29 14.62 -10.97 -1.97
N SER A 30 15.58 -10.50 -2.76
CA SER A 30 16.64 -11.34 -3.32
C SER A 30 17.59 -11.90 -2.26
N VAL A 31 17.95 -11.08 -1.26
CA VAL A 31 18.81 -11.52 -0.14
C VAL A 31 18.07 -12.56 0.70
N LEU A 32 16.81 -12.29 1.02
CA LEU A 32 15.95 -13.21 1.75
C LEU A 32 15.79 -14.55 1.01
N GLU A 33 15.47 -14.55 -0.28
CA GLU A 33 15.37 -15.78 -1.06
C GLU A 33 16.67 -16.59 -1.05
N THR A 34 17.83 -15.90 -1.07
CA THR A 34 19.14 -16.53 -0.93
C THR A 34 19.32 -17.14 0.46
N LEU A 35 18.95 -16.44 1.52
CA LEU A 35 19.00 -16.93 2.90
C LEU A 35 18.10 -18.16 3.12
N ALA A 36 16.92 -18.18 2.50
CA ALA A 36 16.00 -19.31 2.60
C ALA A 36 16.55 -20.59 1.95
N LYS A 37 17.27 -20.46 0.83
CA LYS A 37 17.81 -21.58 0.05
C LYS A 37 19.24 -21.97 0.41
N ALA A 38 20.02 -21.06 1.01
CA ALA A 38 21.40 -21.34 1.32
C ALA A 38 21.50 -22.40 2.44
N ASP A 39 22.08 -23.55 2.11
CA ASP A 39 22.65 -24.50 3.09
C ASP A 39 23.93 -23.95 3.74
N LYS A 40 24.47 -22.87 3.18
CA LYS A 40 25.62 -22.18 3.76
C LYS A 40 25.17 -21.27 4.89
N THR A 41 25.81 -21.41 6.04
CA THR A 41 25.91 -20.40 7.08
C THR A 41 26.32 -19.07 6.45
N ILE A 42 25.34 -18.24 6.12
CA ILE A 42 25.60 -16.85 5.79
C ILE A 42 26.05 -16.18 7.10
N GLY A 43 27.25 -15.62 7.09
CA GLY A 43 27.86 -15.06 8.30
C GLY A 43 27.04 -13.92 8.90
N ASP A 44 27.15 -13.74 10.21
CA ASP A 44 26.37 -12.76 11.01
C ASP A 44 26.32 -11.36 10.40
N ALA A 45 27.40 -10.89 9.77
CA ALA A 45 27.46 -9.58 9.15
C ALA A 45 26.38 -9.38 8.06
N ASN A 46 26.08 -10.40 7.26
CA ASN A 46 25.06 -10.30 6.22
C ASN A 46 23.64 -10.27 6.79
N PHE A 47 23.42 -10.97 7.91
CA PHE A 47 22.14 -10.93 8.61
C PHE A 47 21.89 -9.55 9.22
N ASP A 48 22.88 -8.98 9.91
CA ASP A 48 22.73 -7.68 10.56
C ASP A 48 22.53 -6.56 9.54
N ILE A 49 23.23 -6.63 8.40
CA ILE A 49 23.03 -5.71 7.26
C ILE A 49 21.60 -5.83 6.72
N GLU A 50 21.11 -7.05 6.49
CA GLU A 50 19.77 -7.24 5.94
C GLU A 50 18.69 -6.82 6.94
N ASN A 51 18.87 -7.11 8.23
CA ASN A 51 17.95 -6.66 9.26
C ASN A 51 17.91 -5.12 9.33
N ALA A 52 19.06 -4.44 9.31
CA ALA A 52 19.11 -2.97 9.29
C ALA A 52 18.43 -2.40 8.03
N ARG A 53 18.63 -3.03 6.89
CA ARG A 53 18.00 -2.66 5.61
C ARG A 53 16.49 -2.85 5.65
N ILE A 54 15.98 -3.94 6.20
CA ILE A 54 14.54 -4.16 6.41
C ILE A 54 14.00 -3.05 7.30
N GLN A 55 14.66 -2.72 8.43
CA GLN A 55 14.22 -1.63 9.30
C GLN A 55 14.20 -0.26 8.60
N ASP A 56 15.18 0.03 7.75
CA ASP A 56 15.20 1.26 6.94
C ASP A 56 14.01 1.31 5.96
N VAL A 57 13.74 0.17 5.30
CA VAL A 57 12.56 -0.02 4.45
C VAL A 57 11.26 0.25 5.23
N LEU A 58 11.12 -0.25 6.48
CA LEU A 58 9.96 0.04 7.35
C LEU A 58 9.78 1.53 7.65
N ASN A 59 10.88 2.21 7.95
CA ASN A 59 10.83 3.63 8.32
C ASN A 59 10.46 4.50 7.12
N GLN A 60 11.08 4.23 5.96
CA GLN A 60 10.85 5.00 4.75
C GLN A 60 9.44 4.75 4.17
N GLN A 61 8.83 3.59 4.43
CA GLN A 61 7.43 3.30 4.09
C GLN A 61 6.46 4.24 4.77
N LYS A 62 6.57 4.43 6.09
CA LYS A 62 5.65 5.30 6.84
C LYS A 62 5.66 6.74 6.32
N VAL A 63 6.83 7.23 5.92
CA VAL A 63 6.97 8.57 5.32
C VAL A 63 6.27 8.64 3.97
N MET A 64 6.48 7.65 3.11
CA MET A 64 5.85 7.58 1.80
C MET A 64 4.32 7.46 1.91
N GLU A 65 3.81 6.57 2.76
CA GLU A 65 2.37 6.42 3.02
C GLU A 65 1.76 7.72 3.57
N ALA A 66 2.46 8.41 4.47
CA ALA A 66 2.02 9.70 4.99
C ALA A 66 1.94 10.78 3.91
N ASN A 67 2.93 10.87 3.02
CA ASN A 67 2.92 11.83 1.92
C ASN A 67 1.75 11.56 0.95
N ILE A 68 1.45 10.29 0.67
CA ILE A 68 0.30 9.94 -0.18
C ILE A 68 -1.03 10.24 0.52
N ALA A 69 -1.13 9.93 1.81
CA ALA A 69 -2.30 10.27 2.61
C ALA A 69 -2.56 11.79 2.59
N ASP A 70 -1.51 12.60 2.77
CA ASP A 70 -1.58 14.07 2.69
C ASP A 70 -2.07 14.56 1.31
N LEU A 71 -1.58 13.95 0.22
CA LEU A 71 -2.07 14.24 -1.13
C LEU A 71 -3.55 13.92 -1.30
N ILE A 72 -4.02 12.79 -0.75
CA ILE A 72 -5.43 12.40 -0.82
C ILE A 72 -6.30 13.40 -0.04
N ILE A 73 -5.88 13.80 1.16
CA ILE A 73 -6.57 14.80 1.97
C ILE A 73 -6.63 16.13 1.21
N GLY A 74 -5.52 16.61 0.66
CA GLY A 74 -5.48 17.84 -0.10
C GLY A 74 -6.39 17.81 -1.34
N LEU A 75 -6.47 16.67 -2.05
CA LEU A 75 -7.40 16.50 -3.17
C LEU A 75 -8.86 16.52 -2.69
N GLU A 76 -9.16 15.96 -1.52
CA GLU A 76 -10.48 16.02 -0.90
C GLU A 76 -10.85 17.46 -0.51
N ASP A 77 -9.95 18.22 0.11
CA ASP A 77 -10.16 19.63 0.45
C ASP A 77 -10.44 20.48 -0.79
N ALA A 78 -9.64 20.30 -1.85
CA ALA A 78 -9.87 20.97 -3.12
C ALA A 78 -11.25 20.62 -3.72
N THR A 79 -11.71 19.39 -3.50
CA THR A 79 -13.04 18.93 -3.95
C THR A 79 -14.17 19.53 -3.11
N ASN A 80 -13.98 19.65 -1.79
CA ASN A 80 -14.96 20.25 -0.89
C ASN A 80 -15.12 21.76 -1.13
N VAL A 81 -14.01 22.46 -1.38
CA VAL A 81 -14.02 23.87 -1.80
C VAL A 81 -14.77 24.01 -3.12
N PHE A 82 -14.44 23.16 -4.11
CA PHE A 82 -15.16 23.13 -5.38
C PHE A 82 -16.66 22.86 -5.20
N GLY A 83 -17.02 21.89 -4.37
CA GLY A 83 -18.43 21.55 -4.09
C GLY A 83 -19.19 22.75 -3.50
N THR A 84 -18.56 23.49 -2.59
CA THR A 84 -19.13 24.70 -1.98
C THR A 84 -19.30 25.82 -3.02
N GLU A 85 -18.29 26.04 -3.86
CA GLU A 85 -18.36 27.00 -4.97
C GLU A 85 -19.46 26.61 -5.96
N PHE A 86 -19.60 25.33 -6.29
CA PHE A 86 -20.63 24.81 -7.17
C PHE A 86 -22.05 24.95 -6.59
N GLU A 87 -22.25 24.66 -5.30
CA GLU A 87 -23.54 24.89 -4.63
C GLU A 87 -23.95 26.37 -4.65
N SER A 88 -22.97 27.27 -4.49
CA SER A 88 -23.20 28.71 -4.60
C SER A 88 -23.69 29.12 -6.01
N MET A 89 -23.27 28.40 -7.05
CA MET A 89 -23.73 28.63 -8.43
C MET A 89 -25.14 28.11 -8.68
N LYS A 90 -25.49 26.97 -8.08
CA LYS A 90 -26.81 26.37 -8.22
C LYS A 90 -27.89 27.30 -7.67
N ASN A 91 -27.60 27.98 -6.56
CA ASN A 91 -28.53 28.90 -5.92
C ASN A 91 -28.42 30.33 -6.45
N TYR A 92 -29.49 31.11 -6.31
CA TYR A 92 -29.43 32.56 -6.54
C TYR A 92 -28.68 33.24 -5.40
N SER A 93 -27.76 34.15 -5.74
CA SER A 93 -27.08 35.01 -4.77
C SER A 93 -28.07 35.94 -4.07
N ALA A 94 -27.69 36.52 -2.94
CA ALA A 94 -28.53 37.50 -2.24
C ALA A 94 -28.92 38.68 -3.15
N TRP A 95 -27.98 39.14 -3.99
CA TRP A 95 -28.22 40.19 -4.97
C TRP A 95 -29.12 39.76 -6.12
N GLU A 96 -28.96 38.53 -6.63
CA GLU A 96 -29.85 37.96 -7.65
C GLU A 96 -31.26 37.75 -7.11
N LYS A 97 -31.41 37.29 -5.86
CA LYS A 97 -32.70 37.18 -5.17
C LYS A 97 -33.36 38.55 -5.03
N PHE A 98 -32.60 39.57 -4.64
CA PHE A 98 -33.09 40.95 -4.57
C PHE A 98 -33.59 41.45 -5.92
N ILE A 99 -32.81 41.25 -7.00
CA ILE A 99 -33.23 41.60 -8.37
C ILE A 99 -34.44 40.76 -8.81
N GLY A 100 -34.56 39.52 -8.35
CA GLY A 100 -35.68 38.63 -8.61
C GLY A 100 -37.04 39.15 -8.12
N ILE A 101 -37.05 39.99 -7.08
CA ILE A 101 -38.26 40.67 -6.60
C ILE A 101 -38.80 41.63 -7.67
N PHE A 102 -37.90 42.23 -8.47
CA PHE A 102 -38.25 43.23 -9.50
C PHE A 102 -38.32 42.65 -10.92
N SER A 103 -37.48 41.66 -11.24
CA SER A 103 -37.43 41.03 -12.57
C SER A 103 -36.83 39.63 -12.49
N ARG A 104 -37.69 38.61 -12.67
CA ARG A 104 -37.27 37.20 -12.79
C ARG A 104 -36.32 37.00 -13.96
N GLN A 105 -36.54 37.70 -15.07
CA GLN A 105 -35.73 37.60 -16.28
C GLN A 105 -34.31 38.14 -16.06
N ARG A 106 -34.14 39.28 -15.38
CA ARG A 106 -32.80 39.80 -15.03
C ARG A 106 -32.09 38.93 -14.00
N GLN A 107 -32.80 38.43 -12.98
CA GLN A 107 -32.25 37.51 -12.00
C GLN A 107 -31.65 36.26 -12.66
N GLN A 108 -32.38 35.67 -13.61
CA GLN A 108 -31.94 34.47 -14.31
C GLN A 108 -30.72 34.75 -15.21
N ARG A 109 -30.69 35.90 -15.90
CA ARG A 109 -29.54 36.31 -16.72
C ARG A 109 -28.26 36.52 -15.90
N LEU A 110 -28.36 37.18 -14.75
CA LEU A 110 -27.21 37.41 -13.86
C LEU A 110 -26.63 36.08 -13.35
N ARG A 111 -27.48 35.11 -13.02
CA ARG A 111 -27.04 33.76 -12.68
C ARG A 111 -26.31 33.10 -13.84
N SER A 112 -26.87 33.14 -15.05
CA SER A 112 -26.23 32.55 -16.24
C SER A 112 -24.87 33.20 -16.56
N GLU A 113 -24.77 34.52 -16.44
CA GLU A 113 -23.51 35.25 -16.62
C GLU A 113 -22.46 34.86 -15.56
N ARG A 114 -22.85 34.73 -14.28
CA ARG A 114 -21.96 34.26 -13.20
C ARG A 114 -21.49 32.82 -13.45
N VAL A 115 -22.43 31.92 -13.76
CA VAL A 115 -22.15 30.50 -14.00
C VAL A 115 -21.15 30.31 -15.14
N ARG A 116 -21.25 31.11 -16.20
CA ARG A 116 -20.40 31.03 -17.38
C ARG A 116 -18.98 31.57 -17.15
N ASN A 117 -18.84 32.63 -16.35
CA ASN A 117 -17.55 33.28 -16.13
C ASN A 117 -16.69 32.59 -15.06
N MET A 118 -17.21 31.56 -14.40
CA MET A 118 -16.50 30.80 -13.37
C MET A 118 -15.66 29.69 -14.02
N SER A 119 -14.34 29.78 -13.92
CA SER A 119 -13.38 28.81 -14.49
C SER A 119 -13.31 27.53 -13.64
N LEU A 120 -14.38 26.75 -13.63
CA LEU A 120 -14.53 25.59 -12.73
C LEU A 120 -14.29 24.24 -13.41
N ALA A 121 -14.69 24.11 -14.66
CA ALA A 121 -14.56 22.85 -15.40
C ALA A 121 -13.08 22.41 -15.52
N GLY A 122 -12.16 23.36 -15.78
CA GLY A 122 -10.73 23.10 -15.87
C GLY A 122 -10.11 22.60 -14.57
N ASN A 123 -10.50 23.18 -13.43
CA ASN A 123 -9.98 22.77 -12.11
C ASN A 123 -10.42 21.35 -11.73
N LEU A 124 -11.66 20.97 -12.06
CA LEU A 124 -12.17 19.65 -11.69
C LEU A 124 -11.61 18.54 -12.57
N GLN A 125 -11.43 18.79 -13.87
CA GLN A 125 -10.74 17.87 -14.77
C GLN A 125 -9.31 17.60 -14.27
N GLU A 126 -8.60 18.65 -13.86
CA GLU A 126 -7.25 18.53 -13.31
C GLU A 126 -7.22 17.68 -12.02
N LEU A 127 -8.19 17.85 -11.12
CA LEU A 127 -8.33 17.02 -9.91
C LEU A 127 -8.60 15.55 -10.25
N LEU A 128 -9.42 15.26 -11.28
CA LEU A 128 -9.68 13.89 -11.73
C LEU A 128 -8.41 13.23 -12.27
N THR A 129 -7.67 13.91 -13.15
CA THR A 129 -6.41 13.40 -13.72
C THR A 129 -5.36 13.14 -12.63
N LYS A 130 -5.22 14.04 -11.65
CA LYS A 130 -4.30 13.85 -10.51
C LYS A 130 -4.73 12.68 -9.63
N SER A 131 -6.03 12.55 -9.36
CA SER A 131 -6.56 11.42 -8.58
C SER A 131 -6.25 10.09 -9.25
N ASP A 132 -6.51 9.96 -10.54
CA ASP A 132 -6.29 8.70 -11.26
C ASP A 132 -4.80 8.37 -11.41
N THR A 133 -3.94 9.40 -11.58
CA THR A 133 -2.48 9.22 -11.54
C THR A 133 -2.05 8.60 -10.22
N ILE A 134 -2.54 9.10 -9.08
CA ILE A 134 -2.21 8.58 -7.75
C ILE A 134 -2.80 7.17 -7.56
N VAL A 135 -4.04 6.91 -7.98
CA VAL A 135 -4.62 5.56 -7.95
C VAL A 135 -3.77 4.58 -8.75
N GLY A 136 -3.28 4.98 -9.93
CA GLY A 136 -2.40 4.16 -10.76
C GLY A 136 -1.08 3.81 -10.06
N ILE A 137 -0.43 4.81 -9.43
CA ILE A 137 0.79 4.59 -8.64
C ILE A 137 0.52 3.60 -7.51
N LEU A 138 -0.56 3.81 -6.75
CA LEU A 138 -0.93 2.99 -5.62
C LEU A 138 -1.25 1.54 -6.02
N LYS A 139 -2.00 1.33 -7.10
CA LYS A 139 -2.31 -0.02 -7.63
C LYS A 139 -1.04 -0.73 -8.09
N ALA A 140 -0.21 -0.07 -8.89
CA ALA A 140 1.06 -0.66 -9.34
C ALA A 140 1.98 -1.03 -8.18
N GLN A 141 2.04 -0.20 -7.15
CA GLN A 141 2.79 -0.50 -5.94
C GLN A 141 2.19 -1.68 -5.16
N LYS A 142 0.86 -1.71 -4.99
CA LYS A 142 0.16 -2.81 -4.32
C LYS A 142 0.43 -4.15 -5.00
N ASP A 143 0.42 -4.19 -6.34
CA ASP A 143 0.71 -5.43 -7.09
C ASP A 143 2.12 -5.95 -6.82
N VAL A 144 3.10 -5.05 -6.75
CA VAL A 144 4.48 -5.40 -6.37
C VAL A 144 4.54 -5.93 -4.94
N LEU A 145 3.85 -5.27 -4.00
CA LEU A 145 3.81 -5.70 -2.60
C LEU A 145 3.13 -7.08 -2.46
N ASP A 146 2.01 -7.32 -3.14
CA ASP A 146 1.31 -8.60 -3.13
C ASP A 146 2.19 -9.73 -3.67
N GLN A 147 2.92 -9.48 -4.76
CA GLN A 147 3.86 -10.46 -5.31
C GLN A 147 4.99 -10.75 -4.32
N ARG A 148 5.57 -9.71 -3.72
CA ARG A 148 6.67 -9.85 -2.75
C ARG A 148 6.23 -10.52 -1.46
N TYR A 149 5.01 -10.26 -1.00
CA TYR A 149 4.41 -10.95 0.15
C TYR A 149 4.37 -12.46 -0.12
N LYS A 150 3.79 -12.89 -1.25
CA LYS A 150 3.69 -14.32 -1.59
C LYS A 150 5.05 -15.02 -1.66
N THR A 151 6.05 -14.38 -2.29
CA THR A 151 7.40 -14.97 -2.39
C THR A 151 8.10 -15.03 -1.03
N SER A 152 7.89 -14.02 -0.18
CA SER A 152 8.51 -13.95 1.15
C SER A 152 7.86 -14.93 2.13
N GLU A 153 6.54 -15.10 2.05
CA GLU A 153 5.78 -16.10 2.81
C GLU A 153 6.21 -17.54 2.46
N ALA A 154 6.39 -17.84 1.16
CA ALA A 154 6.91 -19.14 0.72
C ALA A 154 8.35 -19.39 1.23
N SER A 155 9.18 -18.34 1.24
CA SER A 155 10.54 -18.40 1.76
C SER A 155 10.56 -18.61 3.29
N LEU A 156 9.69 -17.91 4.03
CA LEU A 156 9.50 -18.10 5.46
C LEU A 156 9.08 -19.54 5.78
N SER A 157 8.11 -20.07 5.05
CA SER A 157 7.65 -21.46 5.19
C SER A 157 8.81 -22.45 5.00
N THR A 158 9.66 -22.22 3.98
CA THR A 158 10.85 -23.05 3.73
C THR A 158 11.83 -23.01 4.90
N VAL A 159 12.08 -21.83 5.49
CA VAL A 159 12.97 -21.69 6.67
C VAL A 159 12.38 -22.37 7.90
N ILE A 160 11.07 -22.27 8.12
CA ILE A 160 10.38 -22.94 9.23
C ILE A 160 10.50 -24.46 9.10
N GLU A 161 10.28 -25.03 7.92
CA GLU A 161 10.40 -26.48 7.70
C GLU A 161 11.84 -26.95 7.88
N ARG A 162 12.84 -26.19 7.40
CA ARG A 162 14.26 -26.47 7.67
C ARG A 162 14.54 -26.48 9.16
N ARG A 163 14.08 -25.46 9.90
CA ARG A 163 14.27 -25.37 11.36
C ARG A 163 13.66 -26.58 12.07
N LYS A 164 12.46 -26.98 11.67
CA LYS A 164 11.79 -28.16 12.22
C LYS A 164 12.61 -29.43 12.00
N ALA A 165 13.08 -29.67 10.78
CA ALA A 165 13.93 -30.82 10.46
C ALA A 165 15.26 -30.79 11.26
N THR A 166 15.90 -29.64 11.40
CA THR A 166 17.12 -29.48 12.23
C THR A 166 16.84 -29.80 13.70
N ILE A 167 15.72 -29.35 14.26
CA ILE A 167 15.33 -29.65 15.65
C ILE A 167 15.04 -31.15 15.83
N GLU A 168 14.38 -31.79 14.87
CA GLU A 168 14.14 -33.24 14.90
C GLU A 168 15.46 -34.02 14.90
N ASN A 169 16.40 -33.65 14.02
CA ASN A 169 17.74 -34.25 13.96
C ASN A 169 18.56 -33.99 15.23
N LEU A 170 18.45 -32.79 15.81
CA LEU A 170 19.11 -32.43 17.06
C LEU A 170 18.60 -33.31 18.20
N THR A 171 17.28 -33.45 18.31
CA THR A 171 16.62 -34.27 19.34
C THR A 171 17.03 -35.75 19.21
N ALA A 172 17.08 -36.28 17.98
CA ALA A 172 17.55 -37.64 17.73
C ALA A 172 19.04 -37.82 18.09
N THR A 173 19.87 -36.83 17.80
CA THR A 173 21.31 -36.84 18.15
C THR A 173 21.51 -36.81 19.65
N GLN A 174 20.78 -35.94 20.36
CA GLN A 174 20.78 -35.85 21.82
C GLN A 174 20.39 -37.18 22.47
N LYS A 175 19.29 -37.79 21.99
CA LYS A 175 18.87 -39.11 22.46
C LYS A 175 19.97 -40.17 22.26
N ARG A 176 20.66 -40.14 21.11
CA ARG A 176 21.75 -41.09 20.85
C ARG A 176 22.95 -40.87 21.77
N ILE A 177 23.30 -39.62 22.08
CA ILE A 177 24.33 -39.28 23.07
C ILE A 177 23.94 -39.82 24.45
N GLU A 178 22.68 -39.63 24.85
CA GLU A 178 22.14 -40.15 26.12
C GLU A 178 22.18 -41.69 26.19
N GLU A 179 21.94 -42.39 25.07
CA GLU A 179 22.06 -43.85 24.97
C GLU A 179 23.52 -44.35 25.01
N LEU A 180 24.46 -43.59 24.43
CA LEU A 180 25.88 -43.97 24.39
C LEU A 180 26.56 -43.83 25.76
N ASN A 181 26.13 -42.87 26.59
CA ASN A 181 26.67 -42.66 27.95
C ASN A 181 26.67 -43.95 28.82
N PRO A 182 25.52 -44.64 29.04
CA PRO A 182 25.50 -45.86 29.85
C PRO A 182 26.24 -47.03 29.18
N LEU A 183 26.26 -47.12 27.85
CA LEU A 183 27.00 -48.17 27.13
C LEU A 183 28.52 -48.01 27.30
N LEU A 184 29.02 -46.78 27.26
CA LEU A 184 30.41 -46.46 27.56
C LEU A 184 30.77 -46.78 29.01
N LEU A 185 29.90 -46.45 29.96
CA LEU A 185 30.12 -46.78 31.36
C LEU A 185 30.13 -48.30 31.61
N ASP A 186 29.19 -49.04 31.00
CA ASP A 186 29.10 -50.50 31.11
C ASP A 186 30.37 -51.17 30.56
N ILE A 187 30.83 -50.74 29.39
CA ILE A 187 32.02 -51.35 28.78
C ILE A 187 33.29 -51.03 29.57
N GLU A 188 33.40 -49.83 30.16
CA GLU A 188 34.49 -49.47 31.07
C GLU A 188 34.49 -50.33 32.33
N ASN A 189 33.31 -50.59 32.91
CA ASN A 189 33.17 -51.50 34.05
C ASN A 189 33.56 -52.95 33.68
N ARG A 190 33.16 -53.43 32.50
CA ARG A 190 33.53 -54.77 32.00
C ARG A 190 35.04 -54.89 31.74
N ILE A 191 35.68 -53.87 31.17
CA ILE A 191 37.15 -53.81 31.01
C ILE A 191 37.85 -53.88 32.37
N ALA A 192 37.35 -53.14 33.37
CA ALA A 192 37.92 -53.13 34.72
C ALA A 192 37.78 -54.48 35.44
N ALA A 193 36.69 -55.23 35.15
CA ALA A 193 36.43 -56.54 35.75
C ALA A 193 37.10 -57.72 35.01
N SER A 194 37.54 -57.55 33.76
CA SER A 194 38.14 -58.65 32.97
C SER A 194 39.56 -58.99 33.44
N THR A 195 39.81 -60.28 33.63
CA THR A 195 41.12 -60.84 33.99
C THR A 195 41.88 -61.45 32.80
N SER A 196 41.24 -61.53 31.62
CA SER A 196 41.80 -62.12 30.41
C SER A 196 42.32 -61.03 29.47
N GLN A 197 43.58 -61.15 29.02
CA GLN A 197 44.18 -60.18 28.11
C GLN A 197 43.47 -60.11 26.75
N SER A 198 42.99 -61.26 26.25
CA SER A 198 42.28 -61.32 24.96
C SER A 198 40.93 -60.61 25.03
N GLU A 199 40.14 -60.92 26.07
CA GLU A 199 38.81 -60.32 26.30
C GLU A 199 38.93 -58.81 26.52
N ARG A 200 39.94 -58.38 27.29
CA ARG A 200 40.21 -56.96 27.50
C ARG A 200 40.50 -56.23 26.19
N THR A 201 41.30 -56.83 25.31
CA THR A 201 41.64 -56.24 24.00
C THR A 201 40.41 -56.07 23.11
N GLU A 202 39.48 -57.04 23.13
CA GLU A 202 38.21 -56.96 22.40
C GLU A 202 37.31 -55.83 22.94
N LEU A 203 37.15 -55.76 24.27
CA LEU A 203 36.35 -54.72 24.93
C LEU A 203 36.93 -53.32 24.73
N GLU A 204 38.26 -53.16 24.75
CA GLU A 204 38.92 -51.89 24.44
C GLU A 204 38.65 -51.45 22.98
N GLY A 205 38.58 -52.40 22.05
CA GLY A 205 38.19 -52.13 20.66
C GLY A 205 36.74 -51.69 20.52
N GLU A 206 35.81 -52.33 21.23
CA GLU A 206 34.39 -51.92 21.28
C GLU A 206 34.23 -50.54 21.94
N ARG A 207 34.93 -50.28 23.06
CA ARG A 207 34.93 -48.98 23.74
C ARG A 207 35.42 -47.88 22.81
N SER A 208 36.48 -48.14 22.05
CA SER A 208 36.99 -47.17 21.09
C SER A 208 35.95 -46.82 20.02
N LYS A 209 35.18 -47.79 19.53
CA LYS A 209 34.11 -47.53 18.54
C LYS A 209 33.00 -46.68 19.14
N LEU A 210 32.54 -47.02 20.35
CA LEU A 210 31.51 -46.25 21.05
C LEU A 210 31.97 -44.82 21.38
N ALA A 211 33.22 -44.66 21.79
CA ALA A 211 33.80 -43.34 22.09
C ALA A 211 33.93 -42.48 20.83
N THR A 212 34.32 -43.08 19.69
CA THR A 212 34.33 -42.39 18.40
C THR A 212 32.92 -41.93 18.01
N GLU A 213 31.93 -42.82 18.07
CA GLU A 213 30.53 -42.46 17.76
C GLU A 213 30.05 -41.33 18.70
N TYR A 214 30.34 -41.42 20.00
CA TYR A 214 29.97 -40.41 20.98
C TYR A 214 30.53 -39.02 20.62
N ASN A 215 31.82 -38.95 20.31
CA ASN A 215 32.48 -37.69 19.94
C ASN A 215 31.92 -37.12 18.64
N GLU A 216 31.65 -37.96 17.64
CA GLU A 216 31.00 -37.55 16.39
C GLU A 216 29.59 -37.00 16.64
N ARG A 217 28.81 -37.65 17.51
CA ARG A 217 27.46 -37.19 17.88
C ARG A 217 27.49 -35.88 18.66
N GLN A 218 28.42 -35.71 19.60
CA GLN A 218 28.66 -34.46 20.32
C GLN A 218 29.00 -33.31 19.37
N ALA A 219 29.92 -33.53 18.41
CA ALA A 219 30.23 -32.53 17.40
C ALA A 219 29.01 -32.20 16.54
N LYS A 220 28.23 -33.21 16.15
CA LYS A 220 27.00 -33.01 15.36
C LYS A 220 25.91 -32.27 16.14
N GLU A 221 25.79 -32.50 17.44
CA GLU A 221 24.87 -31.76 18.31
C GLU A 221 25.20 -30.26 18.30
N GLN A 222 26.48 -29.90 18.45
CA GLN A 222 26.91 -28.50 18.41
C GLN A 222 26.64 -27.84 17.05
N GLU A 223 26.88 -28.57 15.95
CA GLU A 223 26.57 -28.12 14.60
C GLU A 223 25.07 -27.83 14.43
N LEU A 224 24.21 -28.78 14.84
CA LEU A 224 22.76 -28.66 14.73
C LEU A 224 22.19 -27.58 15.65
N LEU A 225 22.77 -27.37 16.83
CA LEU A 225 22.41 -26.27 17.74
C LEU A 225 22.68 -24.91 17.09
N ALA A 226 23.89 -24.71 16.53
CA ALA A 226 24.25 -23.48 15.85
C ALA A 226 23.37 -23.21 14.62
N GLU A 227 23.08 -24.26 13.84
CA GLU A 227 22.16 -24.18 12.70
C GLU A 227 20.74 -23.78 13.15
N SER A 228 20.20 -24.42 14.19
CA SER A 228 18.87 -24.12 14.74
C SER A 228 18.74 -22.67 15.20
N GLN A 229 19.75 -22.15 15.91
CA GLN A 229 19.79 -20.74 16.33
C GLN A 229 19.81 -19.77 15.14
N THR A 230 20.56 -20.11 14.10
CA THR A 230 20.62 -19.30 12.86
C THR A 230 19.25 -19.29 12.15
N LEU A 231 18.62 -20.45 12.01
CA LEU A 231 17.30 -20.57 11.38
C LEU A 231 16.20 -19.87 12.18
N GLU A 232 16.32 -19.82 13.51
CA GLU A 232 15.41 -19.05 14.37
C GLU A 232 15.52 -17.54 14.11
N ARG A 233 16.75 -17.01 14.03
CA ARG A 233 16.99 -15.61 13.66
C ARG A 233 16.43 -15.28 12.29
N TYR A 234 16.63 -16.16 11.30
CA TYR A 234 16.04 -15.99 9.97
C TYR A 234 14.52 -16.00 10.03
N THR A 235 13.91 -16.93 10.76
CA THR A 235 12.45 -17.00 10.95
C THR A 235 11.92 -15.65 11.46
N SER A 236 12.53 -15.08 12.50
CA SER A 236 12.12 -13.79 13.07
C SER A 236 12.26 -12.63 12.07
N MET A 237 13.35 -12.59 11.31
CA MET A 237 13.56 -11.57 10.27
C MET A 237 12.53 -11.67 9.14
N PHE A 238 12.26 -12.89 8.65
CA PHE A 238 11.25 -13.14 7.65
C PHE A 238 9.85 -12.78 8.13
N GLN A 239 9.48 -13.14 9.36
CA GLN A 239 8.20 -12.75 9.97
C GLN A 239 8.06 -11.22 9.99
N THR A 240 9.09 -10.51 10.47
CA THR A 240 9.10 -9.04 10.50
C THR A 240 8.88 -8.44 9.11
N PHE A 241 9.53 -9.01 8.08
CA PHE A 241 9.39 -8.54 6.71
C PHE A 241 8.00 -8.85 6.12
N VAL A 242 7.47 -10.06 6.33
CA VAL A 242 6.14 -10.47 5.87
C VAL A 242 5.05 -9.63 6.54
N ASP A 243 5.14 -9.41 7.85
CA ASP A 243 4.20 -8.58 8.61
C ASP A 243 4.21 -7.13 8.11
N SER A 244 5.39 -6.60 7.79
CA SER A 244 5.53 -5.29 7.15
C SER A 244 4.85 -5.23 5.80
N LEU A 245 5.10 -6.19 4.91
CA LEU A 245 4.49 -6.23 3.59
C LEU A 245 2.96 -6.29 3.71
N ASN A 246 2.44 -7.12 4.61
CA ASN A 246 1.00 -7.19 4.86
C ASN A 246 0.43 -5.86 5.37
N ASN A 247 1.12 -5.21 6.32
CA ASN A 247 0.74 -3.90 6.81
C ASN A 247 0.70 -2.88 5.66
N GLN A 248 1.70 -2.84 4.79
CA GLN A 248 1.71 -1.94 3.63
C GLN A 248 0.58 -2.24 2.65
N ILE A 249 0.34 -3.51 2.31
CA ILE A 249 -0.77 -3.90 1.42
C ILE A 249 -2.10 -3.39 1.97
N ALA A 250 -2.30 -3.50 3.28
CA ALA A 250 -3.49 -2.99 3.94
C ALA A 250 -3.54 -1.44 3.89
N ALA A 251 -2.42 -0.74 4.05
CA ALA A 251 -2.36 0.72 3.97
C ALA A 251 -2.71 1.21 2.58
N GLN A 252 -2.11 0.61 1.56
CA GLN A 252 -2.40 0.87 0.16
C GLN A 252 -3.85 0.60 -0.17
N SER A 253 -4.43 -0.48 0.36
CA SER A 253 -5.85 -0.78 0.15
C SER A 253 -6.75 0.30 0.75
N THR A 254 -6.41 0.84 1.92
CA THR A 254 -7.12 1.98 2.52
C THR A 254 -6.99 3.25 1.66
N LEU A 255 -5.78 3.60 1.22
CA LEU A 255 -5.50 4.77 0.38
C LEU A 255 -6.23 4.68 -0.97
N ILE A 256 -6.13 3.53 -1.65
CA ILE A 256 -6.81 3.25 -2.93
C ILE A 256 -8.32 3.38 -2.76
N ASN A 257 -8.89 2.75 -1.73
CA ASN A 257 -10.34 2.76 -1.53
C ASN A 257 -10.86 4.18 -1.27
N LYS A 258 -10.20 4.92 -0.38
CA LYS A 258 -10.53 6.33 -0.10
C LYS A 258 -10.48 7.18 -1.36
N LEU A 259 -9.35 7.16 -2.07
CA LEU A 259 -9.17 7.97 -3.26
C LEU A 259 -10.12 7.57 -4.41
N THR A 260 -10.43 6.28 -4.56
CA THR A 260 -11.40 5.80 -5.55
C THR A 260 -12.78 6.36 -5.28
N ILE A 261 -13.26 6.29 -4.03
CA ILE A 261 -14.57 6.82 -3.64
C ILE A 261 -14.62 8.34 -3.79
N ASP A 262 -13.57 9.05 -3.39
CA ASP A 262 -13.50 10.50 -3.59
C ASP A 262 -13.49 10.87 -5.07
N THR A 263 -12.87 10.04 -5.92
CA THR A 263 -12.88 10.22 -7.38
C THR A 263 -14.28 10.01 -7.95
N GLU A 264 -15.01 8.98 -7.48
CA GLU A 264 -16.42 8.80 -7.83
C GLU A 264 -17.26 10.03 -7.44
N GLN A 265 -17.04 10.60 -6.25
CA GLN A 265 -17.72 11.83 -5.83
C GLN A 265 -17.35 13.02 -6.72
N ARG A 266 -16.07 13.20 -7.07
CA ARG A 266 -15.60 14.24 -8.00
C ARG A 266 -16.28 14.12 -9.36
N ILE A 267 -16.46 12.89 -9.87
CA ILE A 267 -17.18 12.63 -11.11
C ILE A 267 -18.64 13.07 -11.01
N VAL A 268 -19.33 12.77 -9.90
CA VAL A 268 -20.72 13.22 -9.68
C VAL A 268 -20.81 14.75 -9.69
N LEU A 269 -19.88 15.43 -9.01
CA LEU A 269 -19.81 16.91 -9.02
C LEU A 269 -19.54 17.46 -10.42
N TYR A 270 -18.69 16.78 -11.19
CA TYR A 270 -18.40 17.14 -12.59
C TYR A 270 -19.65 17.08 -13.44
N LYS A 271 -20.40 15.97 -13.34
CA LYS A 271 -21.62 15.81 -14.13
C LYS A 271 -22.68 16.84 -13.77
N ALA A 272 -22.84 17.12 -12.48
CA ALA A 272 -23.75 18.17 -12.03
C ALA A 272 -23.36 19.56 -12.55
N LEU A 273 -22.05 19.87 -12.62
CA LEU A 273 -21.56 21.09 -13.25
C LEU A 273 -21.88 21.12 -14.74
N GLU A 274 -21.61 20.04 -15.46
CA GLU A 274 -21.91 19.90 -16.89
C GLU A 274 -23.40 20.17 -17.18
N ASP A 275 -24.30 19.54 -16.41
CA ASP A 275 -25.75 19.71 -16.58
C ASP A 275 -26.19 21.15 -16.27
N SER A 276 -25.58 21.78 -15.26
CA SER A 276 -25.84 23.19 -14.94
C SER A 276 -25.35 24.13 -16.04
N LEU A 277 -24.20 23.85 -16.65
CA LEU A 277 -23.65 24.61 -17.78
C LEU A 277 -24.53 24.45 -19.03
N LYS A 278 -24.95 23.22 -19.35
CA LYS A 278 -25.90 22.95 -20.46
C LYS A 278 -27.21 23.70 -20.26
N THR A 279 -27.76 23.68 -19.06
CA THR A 279 -29.00 24.41 -18.72
C THR A 279 -28.82 25.92 -18.88
N ALA A 280 -27.71 26.48 -18.40
CA ALA A 280 -27.41 27.90 -18.55
C ALA A 280 -27.22 28.31 -20.03
N ALA A 281 -26.57 27.46 -20.83
CA ALA A 281 -26.36 27.68 -22.26
C ALA A 281 -27.66 27.58 -23.07
N GLN A 282 -28.48 26.54 -22.83
CA GLN A 282 -29.77 26.36 -23.51
C GLN A 282 -30.76 27.52 -23.23
N GLN A 283 -30.72 28.10 -22.03
CA GLN A 283 -31.58 29.24 -21.67
C GLN A 283 -31.21 30.54 -22.40
N ASP A 284 -29.94 30.72 -22.77
CA ASP A 284 -29.50 31.85 -23.61
C ASP A 284 -29.87 31.63 -25.09
N VAL A 285 -29.82 30.37 -25.56
CA VAL A 285 -30.22 29.97 -26.92
C VAL A 285 -31.73 30.14 -27.15
N ALA A 286 -32.57 29.95 -26.13
CA ALA A 286 -34.01 30.27 -26.21
C ALA A 286 -34.29 31.77 -26.51
N HIS A 287 -33.31 32.65 -26.26
CA HIS A 287 -33.40 34.09 -26.56
C HIS A 287 -32.65 34.51 -27.84
N LYS A 288 -31.89 33.62 -28.49
CA LYS A 288 -31.19 33.87 -29.76
C LYS A 288 -31.30 32.67 -30.69
N ILE A 289 -32.19 32.77 -31.68
CA ILE A 289 -32.48 31.70 -32.66
C ILE A 289 -31.29 31.37 -33.60
N ASN A 290 -31.11 30.05 -33.80
CA ASN A 290 -30.55 29.24 -34.92
C ASN A 290 -29.05 29.20 -35.29
N THR A 291 -28.12 29.84 -34.58
CA THR A 291 -26.68 29.76 -34.96
C THR A 291 -25.73 29.30 -33.84
N LEU A 292 -26.24 29.10 -32.62
CA LEU A 292 -25.41 28.79 -31.45
C LEU A 292 -25.63 27.40 -30.86
N GLY A 293 -26.63 26.64 -31.35
CA GLY A 293 -26.85 25.25 -30.94
C GLY A 293 -25.65 24.36 -31.26
N SER A 294 -25.02 24.54 -32.43
CA SER A 294 -23.83 23.78 -32.81
C SER A 294 -22.66 24.02 -31.86
N ARG A 295 -22.38 25.27 -31.45
CA ARG A 295 -21.23 25.58 -30.57
C ARG A 295 -21.37 25.03 -29.16
N VAL A 296 -22.59 24.93 -28.63
CA VAL A 296 -22.83 24.38 -27.29
C VAL A 296 -22.56 22.88 -27.28
N ASP A 297 -23.02 22.17 -28.32
CA ASP A 297 -22.65 20.77 -28.53
C ASP A 297 -21.14 20.66 -28.75
N THR A 298 -20.52 21.55 -29.55
CA THR A 298 -19.06 21.52 -29.78
C THR A 298 -18.25 21.75 -28.50
N THR A 299 -18.65 22.64 -27.59
CA THR A 299 -17.85 22.92 -26.39
C THR A 299 -17.97 21.78 -25.37
N ALA A 300 -19.17 21.20 -25.23
CA ALA A 300 -19.38 20.03 -24.39
C ALA A 300 -18.69 18.79 -24.98
N GLU A 301 -18.75 18.60 -26.31
CA GLU A 301 -18.04 17.55 -27.05
C GLU A 301 -16.52 17.75 -27.04
N GLU A 302 -15.99 18.96 -27.16
CA GLU A 302 -14.56 19.26 -27.06
C GLU A 302 -14.04 19.00 -25.65
N THR A 303 -14.83 19.33 -24.62
CA THR A 303 -14.50 19.00 -23.24
C THR A 303 -14.54 17.49 -23.03
N MET A 304 -15.55 16.78 -23.58
CA MET A 304 -15.64 15.32 -23.54
C MET A 304 -14.54 14.62 -24.35
N ALA A 305 -14.15 15.14 -25.51
CA ALA A 305 -13.09 14.61 -26.35
C ALA A 305 -11.71 14.87 -25.74
N GLY A 306 -11.50 16.05 -25.13
CA GLY A 306 -10.32 16.36 -24.34
C GLY A 306 -10.18 15.47 -23.10
N ILE A 307 -11.31 15.11 -22.47
CA ILE A 307 -11.34 14.18 -21.35
C ILE A 307 -11.18 12.73 -21.82
N GLY A 308 -11.87 12.27 -22.85
CA GLY A 308 -11.68 10.93 -23.41
C GLY A 308 -10.26 10.68 -23.92
N ALA A 309 -9.57 11.75 -24.35
CA ALA A 309 -8.16 11.71 -24.72
C ALA A 309 -7.18 11.80 -23.53
N ALA A 310 -7.56 12.46 -22.42
CA ALA A 310 -6.70 12.67 -21.24
C ALA A 310 -6.98 11.71 -20.07
N ALA A 311 -8.17 11.11 -20.02
CA ALA A 311 -8.59 10.14 -19.04
C ALA A 311 -8.02 8.77 -19.41
N GLN A 312 -7.22 8.19 -18.52
CA GLN A 312 -6.87 6.77 -18.62
C GLN A 312 -8.16 5.92 -18.57
N LYS A 313 -8.08 4.70 -19.11
CA LYS A 313 -9.21 3.76 -19.27
C LYS A 313 -10.13 3.67 -18.03
N HIS A 314 -9.56 3.76 -16.83
CA HIS A 314 -10.28 3.68 -15.55
C HIS A 314 -11.23 4.87 -15.27
N ILE A 315 -10.83 6.13 -15.54
CA ILE A 315 -11.76 7.27 -15.45
C ILE A 315 -12.87 7.14 -16.50
N GLY A 316 -12.53 6.70 -17.72
CA GLY A 316 -13.50 6.45 -18.78
C GLY A 316 -14.56 5.42 -18.36
N ASP A 317 -14.11 4.28 -17.81
CA ASP A 317 -14.97 3.23 -17.28
C ASP A 317 -15.87 3.76 -16.13
N LEU A 318 -15.33 4.59 -15.22
CA LEU A 318 -16.10 5.20 -14.13
C LEU A 318 -17.13 6.24 -14.63
N LEU A 319 -16.78 7.01 -15.65
CA LEU A 319 -17.69 7.97 -16.29
C LEU A 319 -18.84 7.25 -16.99
N GLU A 320 -18.55 6.19 -17.74
CA GLU A 320 -19.55 5.38 -18.45
C GLU A 320 -20.43 4.58 -17.48
N LEU A 321 -19.83 4.02 -16.42
CA LEU A 321 -20.57 3.37 -15.33
C LEU A 321 -21.49 4.35 -14.60
N HIS A 322 -21.08 5.60 -14.38
CA HIS A 322 -21.95 6.62 -13.77
C HIS A 322 -23.05 7.10 -14.73
N GLU A 323 -22.78 7.15 -16.04
CA GLU A 323 -23.79 7.48 -17.05
C GLU A 323 -24.88 6.40 -17.14
N LYS A 324 -24.50 5.13 -17.00
CA LYS A 324 -25.43 3.98 -17.05
C LYS A 324 -26.06 3.64 -15.69
N ASN A 325 -25.30 3.79 -14.61
CA ASN A 325 -25.73 3.64 -13.24
C ASN A 325 -25.69 5.02 -12.59
N MET A 326 -26.82 5.71 -12.54
CA MET A 326 -27.03 6.75 -11.52
C MET A 326 -27.01 6.06 -10.14
N VAL A 327 -25.82 5.72 -9.65
CA VAL A 327 -25.62 5.27 -8.28
C VAL A 327 -26.17 6.39 -7.42
N ALA A 328 -27.22 6.11 -6.66
CA ALA A 328 -27.86 7.11 -5.82
C ALA A 328 -26.78 7.77 -4.97
N THR A 329 -26.65 9.10 -5.02
CA THR A 329 -25.65 9.89 -4.28
C THR A 329 -25.52 9.45 -2.81
N ALA A 330 -26.59 8.92 -2.22
CA ALA A 330 -26.63 8.31 -0.90
C ALA A 330 -25.72 7.07 -0.71
N ASP A 331 -25.54 6.22 -1.71
CA ASP A 331 -24.65 5.05 -1.64
C ASP A 331 -23.18 5.46 -1.63
N ILE A 332 -22.80 6.39 -2.52
CA ILE A 332 -21.45 6.98 -2.54
C ILE A 332 -21.15 7.64 -1.18
N GLN A 333 -22.10 8.41 -0.62
CA GLN A 333 -21.94 9.02 0.70
C GLN A 333 -21.76 7.98 1.83
N ARG A 334 -22.52 6.87 1.78
CA ARG A 334 -22.37 5.78 2.76
C ARG A 334 -20.99 5.13 2.66
N ARG A 335 -20.56 4.78 1.44
CA ARG A 335 -19.23 4.20 1.18
C ARG A 335 -18.12 5.16 1.59
N LYS A 336 -18.29 6.44 1.30
CA LYS A 336 -17.36 7.51 1.69
C LYS A 336 -17.16 7.54 3.19
N LYS A 337 -18.24 7.59 3.97
CA LYS A 337 -18.14 7.58 5.44
C LYS A 337 -17.31 6.40 5.96
N LEU A 338 -17.55 5.20 5.44
CA LEU A 338 -16.78 4.01 5.84
C LEU A 338 -15.30 4.10 5.44
N ALA A 339 -15.02 4.63 4.26
CA ALA A 339 -13.66 4.84 3.79
C ALA A 339 -12.93 5.92 4.61
N ASP A 340 -13.61 7.01 4.95
CA ASP A 340 -13.11 8.08 5.81
C ASP A 340 -12.80 7.55 7.21
N ASP A 341 -13.71 6.77 7.80
CA ASP A 341 -13.49 6.16 9.13
C ASP A 341 -12.31 5.18 9.13
N ALA A 342 -12.12 4.42 8.04
CA ALA A 342 -10.97 3.53 7.89
C ALA A 342 -9.66 4.30 7.67
N PHE A 343 -9.69 5.32 6.83
CA PHE A 343 -8.56 6.22 6.57
C PHE A 343 -8.13 6.94 7.85
N ALA A 344 -9.09 7.52 8.58
CA ALA A 344 -8.81 8.28 9.79
C ALA A 344 -8.21 7.41 10.90
N ARG A 345 -8.71 6.19 11.10
CA ARG A 345 -8.12 5.26 12.07
C ARG A 345 -6.67 4.91 11.75
N ARG A 346 -6.31 4.85 10.47
CA ARG A 346 -4.98 4.44 10.03
C ARG A 346 -3.99 5.59 9.93
N PHE A 347 -4.48 6.76 9.51
CA PHE A 347 -3.67 7.94 9.20
C PHE A 347 -3.98 9.12 10.13
N ASP A 348 -4.38 8.85 11.38
CA ASP A 348 -4.73 9.87 12.38
C ASP A 348 -3.62 10.92 12.55
N ASP A 349 -2.37 10.48 12.65
CA ASP A 349 -1.22 11.38 12.77
C ASP A 349 -1.06 12.31 11.55
N VAL A 350 -1.37 11.82 10.34
CA VAL A 350 -1.33 12.63 9.13
C VAL A 350 -2.46 13.65 9.17
N LEU A 351 -3.69 13.21 9.48
CA LEU A 351 -4.84 14.10 9.62
C LEU A 351 -4.60 15.20 10.66
N ARG A 352 -4.05 14.87 11.84
CA ARG A 352 -3.74 15.88 12.86
C ARG A 352 -2.71 16.89 12.36
N LYS A 353 -1.67 16.45 11.65
CA LYS A 353 -0.63 17.34 11.11
C LYS A 353 -1.18 18.23 10.00
N HIS A 354 -1.95 17.67 9.08
CA HIS A 354 -2.62 18.41 8.00
C HIS A 354 -3.55 19.49 8.57
N ASN A 355 -4.45 19.10 9.47
CA ASN A 355 -5.38 20.03 10.13
C ASN A 355 -4.65 21.14 10.93
N ALA A 356 -3.54 20.80 11.59
CA ALA A 356 -2.75 21.78 12.34
C ALA A 356 -2.00 22.76 11.42
N ALA A 357 -1.56 22.31 10.24
CA ALA A 357 -0.92 23.15 9.24
C ALA A 357 -1.91 24.13 8.59
N ASP A 358 -3.17 23.71 8.40
CA ASP A 358 -4.23 24.56 7.85
C ASP A 358 -4.71 25.64 8.83
N TYR A 359 -4.65 25.41 10.15
CA TYR A 359 -4.92 26.46 11.17
C TYR A 359 -3.95 27.65 11.11
N VAL A 360 -2.81 27.53 10.43
CA VAL A 360 -1.80 28.60 10.27
C VAL A 360 -2.07 29.46 9.02
N LYS A 361 -3.07 29.12 8.19
CA LYS A 361 -3.47 29.89 7.00
C LYS A 361 -4.90 30.45 7.12
N ALA A 362 -5.22 31.05 8.27
CA ALA A 362 -6.42 31.87 8.43
C ALA A 362 -6.22 33.29 7.87
#